data_AF-A0A6N8KZ13-F1
#
_entry.id   AF-A0A6N8KZ13-F1
#
_cell.length_a   1.000
_cell.length_b   1.000
_cell.length_c   1.000
_cell.angle_alpha   90.00
_cell.angle_beta   90.00
_cell.angle_gamma   90.00
#
_symmetry.space_group_name_H-M   'P 1'
#
loop_
_entity.id
_entity.type
_entity.pdbx_description
1 polymer ?
#
loop_
_entity_poly.entity_id
_entity_poly.type
_entity_poly.pdbx_seq_one_letter_code
_entity_poly.pdbx_strand_id
1 'polypeptide(L)' 'MELNRTFTHMHQDREIRFSVTYDINTHSFNVVEDDSINYMLTFNSATREWTTTEDPKPSIPVAELAQLVQQHFGVFV' A
#
# COMPACT_ATOMS: atom_id res chain seq x y z
N MET A 1 -6.65 5.56 16.81
CA MET A 1 -7.17 5.91 15.48
C MET A 1 -6.61 4.88 14.54
N GLU A 2 -7.40 3.88 14.17
CA GLU A 2 -7.01 2.91 13.14
C GLU A 2 -7.40 3.53 11.80
N LEU A 3 -6.40 3.96 11.03
CA LEU A 3 -6.63 4.46 9.68
C LEU A 3 -6.59 3.25 8.75
N ASN A 4 -7.73 2.57 8.62
CA ASN A 4 -7.95 1.57 7.60
C ASN A 4 -8.65 2.21 6.39
N ARG A 5 -8.21 1.84 5.19
CA ARG A 5 -8.83 2.25 3.93
C ARG A 5 -8.88 1.05 3.01
N THR A 6 -10.03 0.82 2.42
CA THR A 6 -10.18 -0.15 1.36
C THR A 6 -10.54 0.59 0.08
N PHE A 7 -9.88 0.24 -1.01
CA PHE A 7 -10.15 0.78 -2.34
C PHE A 7 -9.92 -0.30 -3.39
N THR A 8 -10.55 -0.13 -4.56
CA THR A 8 -10.31 -0.98 -5.71
C THR A 8 -9.54 -0.21 -6.76
N HIS A 9 -8.70 -0.90 -7.52
CA HIS A 9 -7.94 -0.33 -8.61
C HIS A 9 -7.93 -1.28 -9.80
N MET A 10 -8.12 -0.74 -11.00
CA MET A 10 -8.18 -1.53 -12.23
C MET A 10 -6.78 -1.53 -12.87
N HIS A 11 -6.13 -2.69 -12.88
CA HIS A 11 -4.81 -2.88 -13.47
C HIS A 11 -4.85 -4.03 -14.48
N GLN A 12 -4.46 -3.78 -15.73
CA GLN A 12 -4.45 -4.79 -16.81
C GLN A 12 -5.78 -5.55 -16.99
N ASP A 13 -6.91 -4.83 -16.98
CA ASP A 13 -8.27 -5.41 -17.11
C ASP A 13 -8.71 -6.27 -15.90
N ARG A 14 -7.92 -6.32 -14.83
CA ARG A 14 -8.27 -6.94 -13.55
C ARG A 14 -8.59 -5.87 -12.51
N GLU A 15 -9.74 -6.00 -11.85
CA GLU A 15 -10.01 -5.25 -10.62
C GLU A 15 -9.24 -5.90 -9.48
N ILE A 16 -8.45 -5.10 -8.78
CA ILE A 16 -7.66 -5.50 -7.62
C ILE A 16 -8.19 -4.76 -6.40
N ARG A 17 -8.56 -5.50 -5.35
CA ARG A 17 -8.99 -4.91 -4.08
C ARG A 17 -7.80 -4.73 -3.14
N PHE A 18 -7.60 -3.52 -2.66
CA PHE A 18 -6.57 -3.19 -1.66
C PHE A 18 -7.21 -2.81 -0.35
N SER A 19 -6.87 -3.52 0.72
CA SER A 19 -7.20 -3.19 2.10
C SER A 19 -5.93 -2.76 2.83
N VAL A 20 -5.85 -1.48 3.16
CA VAL A 20 -4.65 -0.84 3.68
C VAL A 20 -4.89 -0.39 5.11
N THR A 21 -3.97 -0.75 6.01
CA THR A 21 -4.03 -0.38 7.42
C THR A 21 -2.74 0.33 7.80
N TYR A 22 -2.85 1.58 8.25
CA TYR A 22 -1.71 2.34 8.71
C TYR A 22 -1.32 1.94 10.14
N ASP A 23 -0.06 1.54 10.32
CA ASP A 23 0.52 1.25 11.62
C ASP A 23 1.30 2.47 12.14
N ILE A 24 0.82 3.04 13.25
CA ILE A 24 1.40 4.26 13.85
C ILE A 24 2.75 4.01 14.55
N ASN A 25 3.07 2.76 14.90
CA ASN A 25 4.28 2.44 15.66
C ASN A 25 5.49 2.35 14.72
N THR A 26 5.27 1.80 13.54
CA THR A 26 6.29 1.58 12.51
C THR A 26 6.23 2.61 11.38
N HIS A 27 5.17 3.42 11.32
CA HIS A 27 4.86 4.31 10.19
C HIS A 27 4.76 3.56 8.85
N SER A 28 4.35 2.30 8.92
CA SER A 28 4.19 1.41 7.78
C SER A 28 2.72 1.26 7.38
N PHE A 29 2.49 0.85 6.14
CA PHE A 29 1.17 0.52 5.63
C PHE A 29 1.10 -0.99 5.40
N ASN A 30 0.26 -1.68 6.15
CA ASN A 30 -0.07 -3.08 5.87
C ASN A 30 -1.07 -3.11 4.72
N VAL A 31 -0.70 -3.71 3.60
CA VAL A 31 -1.54 -3.79 2.40
C VAL A 31 -1.93 -5.24 2.17
N VAL A 32 -3.23 -5.47 2.10
CA VAL A 32 -3.81 -6.77 1.74
C VAL A 32 -4.48 -6.63 0.38
N GLU A 33 -3.98 -7.37 -0.59
CA GLU A 33 -4.44 -7.43 -1.97
C GLU A 33 -5.30 -8.68 -2.20
N ASP A 34 -6.52 -8.47 -2.73
CA ASP A 34 -7.52 -9.51 -3.04
C ASP A 34 -7.75 -10.51 -1.89
N ASP A 35 -7.65 -10.02 -0.64
CA ASP A 35 -7.76 -10.79 0.60
C ASP A 35 -6.82 -12.02 0.66
N SER A 36 -5.79 -12.06 -0.20
CA SER A 36 -4.95 -13.24 -0.45
C SER A 36 -3.46 -12.95 -0.32
N ILE A 37 -3.02 -11.75 -0.70
CA ILE A 37 -1.62 -11.35 -0.66
C ILE A 37 -1.49 -10.25 0.39
N ASN A 38 -0.59 -10.42 1.36
CA ASN A 38 -0.30 -9.41 2.37
C ASN A 38 1.17 -8.98 2.24
N TYR A 39 1.41 -7.68 2.23
CA TYR A 39 2.74 -7.11 2.31
C TYR A 39 2.74 -5.76 3.00
N MET A 40 3.86 -5.45 3.63
CA MET A 40 4.09 -4.17 4.26
C MET A 40 4.76 -3.17 3.30
N LEU A 41 4.11 -2.04 3.08
CA LEU A 41 4.58 -0.88 2.33
C LEU A 41 5.19 0.15 3.29
N THR A 42 6.48 0.45 3.08
CA THR A 42 7.26 1.38 3.92
C THR A 42 7.88 2.48 3.07
N PHE A 43 7.89 3.69 3.61
CA PHE A 43 8.62 4.81 3.00
C PHE A 43 10.03 4.89 3.57
N ASN A 44 11.03 4.72 2.71
CA ASN A 44 12.42 4.92 3.09
C ASN A 44 12.78 6.40 2.95
N SER A 45 12.94 7.10 4.08
CA SER A 45 13.27 8.53 4.10
C SER A 45 14.70 8.83 3.63
N ALA A 46 15.62 7.87 3.68
CA ALA A 46 17.01 8.04 3.26
C ALA A 46 17.13 8.07 1.73
N THR A 47 16.39 7.19 1.04
CA THR A 47 16.36 7.14 -0.44
C THR A 47 15.18 7.90 -1.05
N ARG A 48 14.18 8.27 -0.23
CA ARG A 48 12.89 8.84 -0.64
C ARG A 48 12.09 7.91 -1.55
N GLU A 49 12.24 6.61 -1.34
CA GLU A 49 11.57 5.58 -2.14
C GLU A 49 10.63 4.73 -1.28
N TRP A 50 9.56 4.28 -1.92
CA TRP A 50 8.65 3.31 -1.32
C TRP A 50 9.17 1.89 -1.58
N THR A 51 9.18 1.07 -0.54
CA THR A 51 9.61 -0.33 -0.61
C THR A 51 8.55 -1.23 0.00
N THR A 52 8.44 -2.45 -0.53
CA THR A 52 7.67 -3.53 0.08
C THR A 52 8.64 -4.54 0.68
N THR A 53 8.39 -4.95 1.91
CA THR A 53 9.34 -5.79 2.68
C THR A 53 8.99 -7.27 2.69
N GLU A 54 7.79 -7.65 2.24
CA GLU A 54 7.31 -9.03 2.29
C GLU A 54 7.03 -9.59 0.89
N ASP A 55 7.34 -10.88 0.72
CA ASP A 55 6.89 -11.69 -0.41
C ASP A 55 5.57 -12.37 -0.02
N PRO A 56 4.52 -12.31 -0.87
CA PRO A 56 4.56 -11.98 -2.29
C PRO A 56 4.63 -10.49 -2.59
N LYS A 57 5.36 -10.12 -3.65
CA LYS A 57 5.36 -8.74 -4.17
C LYS A 57 3.97 -8.32 -4.68
N PRO A 58 3.64 -7.02 -4.61
CA PRO A 58 2.39 -6.49 -5.15
C PRO A 58 2.22 -6.83 -6.64
N SER A 59 0.98 -7.06 -7.08
CA SER A 59 0.69 -7.25 -8.50
C SER A 59 0.93 -5.98 -9.33
N ILE A 60 0.99 -4.82 -8.68
CA ILE A 60 1.26 -3.51 -9.29
C ILE A 60 2.64 -2.98 -8.85
N PRO A 61 3.25 -2.05 -9.60
CA PRO A 61 4.48 -1.40 -9.17
C PRO A 61 4.35 -0.73 -7.79
N VAL A 62 5.37 -0.86 -6.94
CA VAL A 62 5.38 -0.29 -5.58
C VAL A 62 5.13 1.22 -5.58
N ALA A 63 5.68 1.93 -6.57
CA ALA A 63 5.46 3.37 -6.73
C ALA A 63 3.99 3.72 -7.06
N GLU A 64 3.32 2.90 -7.86
CA GLU A 64 1.90 3.06 -8.20
C GLU A 64 1.02 2.79 -6.98
N LEU A 65 1.31 1.69 -6.26
CA LEU A 65 0.66 1.39 -4.99
C LEU A 65 0.80 2.53 -3.98
N ALA A 66 2.00 3.07 -3.82
CA ALA A 66 2.25 4.17 -2.90
C ALA A 66 1.42 5.41 -3.24
N GLN A 67 1.33 5.77 -4.53
CA GLN A 67 0.48 6.88 -4.95
C GLN A 67 -1.00 6.64 -4.63
N LEU A 68 -1.52 5.44 -4.88
CA LEU A 68 -2.89 5.09 -4.56
C LEU A 68 -3.16 5.20 -3.05
N VAL A 69 -2.26 4.65 -2.23
CA VAL A 69 -2.34 4.76 -0.77
C VAL A 69 -2.33 6.23 -0.34
N GLN A 70 -1.41 7.05 -0.86
CA GLN A 70 -1.35 8.48 -0.52
C GLN A 70 -2.63 9.23 -0.93
N GLN A 71 -3.17 8.95 -2.11
CA GLN A 71 -4.42 9.55 -2.59
C GLN A 71 -5.61 9.20 -1.70
N HIS A 72 -5.73 7.95 -1.28
CA HIS A 72 -6.85 7.48 -0.45
C HIS A 72 -6.71 7.83 1.04
N PHE A 73 -5.49 7.99 1.53
CA PHE A 73 -5.24 8.44 2.90
C PHE A 73 -5.20 9.97 3.02
N GLY A 74 -5.10 10.70 1.91
CA GLY A 74 -5.05 12.17 1.90
C GLY A 74 -3.77 12.74 2.52
N VAL A 75 -2.75 11.89 2.71
CA VAL A 75 -1.47 12.28 3.31
C VAL A 75 -0.51 12.62 2.18
N PHE A 76 -0.46 13.92 1.84
CA PHE A 76 0.61 14.49 1.05
C PHE A 76 1.84 14.62 1.97
N VAL A 77 2.70 13.60 2.01
CA VAL A 77 4.07 13.72 2.54
C VAL A 77 5.02 14.19 1.45
#